data_AF-A0A075K6S9-F1
#
_entry.id   AF-A0A075K6S9-F1
#
_cell.length_a   1.000
_cell.length_b   1.000
_cell.length_c   1.000
_cell.angle_alpha   90.00
_cell.angle_beta   90.00
_cell.angle_gamma   90.00
#
_symmetry.space_group_name_H-M   'P 1'
#
loop_
_entity.id
_entity.type
_entity.pdbx_description
1 polymer ?
#
loop_
_entity_poly.entity_id
_entity_poly.type
_entity_poly.pdbx_seq_one_letter_code
_entity_poly.pdbx_strand_id
1 'polypeptide(L)'
;MNKSLSAGLCLLLLFPLGAMADGPFDGTWKIDMSKMQMPKKPDVLVLKDGMYACKTCVPAVNIKADGQDHAVAGHPYLDTVAVEVVDAHTIKETDKKGGKVVATSTTTVASDGKTARFEFSDSSDTNGAPVTGTGELKQVAAGPAGSHAISGSWITASIANLSDNATEITFKQEGGALTMTTPTGQSYTAKLDGTEAPYKGDPGISTVTVKQSGKTSMVETDKRDGKVVGVITSIVSADGKTMNVVFDDKLRNRTMSFVAQKQ
;
A
#
# COMPACT_ATOMS: atom_id res chain seq x y z
N MET A 1 -44.54 14.60 72.19
CA MET A 1 -43.36 15.43 71.83
C MET A 1 -42.18 14.50 71.69
N ASN A 2 -41.72 14.24 70.46
CA ASN A 2 -40.36 13.79 70.13
C ASN A 2 -40.26 13.82 68.60
N LYS A 3 -39.51 14.81 68.09
CA LYS A 3 -39.30 15.06 66.67
C LYS A 3 -38.22 14.10 66.16
N SER A 4 -38.54 13.28 65.16
CA SER A 4 -37.56 12.51 64.40
C SER A 4 -36.98 13.40 63.29
N LEU A 5 -35.66 13.65 63.34
CA LEU A 5 -34.90 14.27 62.26
C LEU A 5 -34.72 13.23 61.15
N SER A 6 -35.33 13.46 59.98
CA SER A 6 -35.01 12.71 58.76
C SER A 6 -33.82 13.37 58.07
N ALA A 7 -32.67 12.71 58.07
CA ALA A 7 -31.51 13.09 57.28
C ALA A 7 -31.75 12.70 55.81
N GLY A 8 -31.81 13.71 54.93
CA GLY A 8 -31.96 13.52 53.49
C GLY A 8 -30.67 13.00 52.87
N LEU A 9 -30.72 11.81 52.28
CA LEU A 9 -29.67 11.25 51.43
C LEU A 9 -29.82 11.85 50.02
N CYS A 10 -28.98 12.82 49.68
CA CYS A 10 -28.86 13.35 48.32
C CYS A 10 -28.12 12.33 47.44
N LEU A 11 -28.85 11.56 46.65
CA LEU A 11 -28.30 10.65 45.64
C LEU A 11 -27.84 11.48 44.42
N LEU A 12 -26.55 11.80 44.35
CA LEU A 12 -25.92 12.34 43.15
C LEU A 12 -25.91 11.26 42.07
N LEU A 13 -26.83 11.36 41.10
CA LEU A 13 -26.80 10.61 39.85
C LEU A 13 -25.55 11.02 39.06
N LEU A 14 -24.46 10.25 39.20
CA LEU A 14 -23.38 10.21 38.23
C LEU A 14 -23.97 9.71 36.91
N PHE A 15 -24.30 10.63 36.01
CA PHE A 15 -24.43 10.28 34.60
C PHE A 15 -23.08 9.70 34.18
N PRO A 16 -23.02 8.46 33.65
CA PRO A 16 -21.83 8.05 32.94
C PRO A 16 -21.67 9.05 31.79
N LEU A 17 -20.59 9.85 31.81
CA LEU A 17 -20.11 10.41 30.56
C LEU A 17 -19.95 9.21 29.66
N GLY A 18 -20.83 9.08 28.67
CA GLY A 18 -20.66 8.09 27.64
C GLY A 18 -19.25 8.31 27.10
N ALA A 19 -18.37 7.33 27.31
CA ALA A 19 -17.21 7.23 26.46
C ALA A 19 -17.78 7.33 25.04
N MET A 20 -17.37 8.35 24.29
CA MET A 20 -17.59 8.34 22.85
C MET A 20 -17.07 6.97 22.43
N ALA A 21 -17.97 6.09 22.01
CA ALA A 21 -17.55 4.75 21.66
C ALA A 21 -16.61 4.93 20.49
N ASP A 22 -15.32 4.68 20.72
CA ASP A 22 -14.30 4.67 19.68
C ASP A 22 -14.91 3.88 18.51
N GLY A 23 -14.93 4.51 17.35
CA GLY A 23 -15.44 3.88 16.14
C GLY A 23 -14.67 2.57 15.91
N PRO A 24 -15.27 1.54 15.29
CA PRO A 24 -14.63 0.23 15.17
C PRO A 24 -13.28 0.30 14.44
N PHE A 25 -13.08 1.33 13.62
CA PHE A 25 -11.84 1.58 12.90
C PHE A 25 -10.80 2.36 13.71
N ASP A 26 -11.16 2.97 14.83
CA ASP A 26 -10.25 3.83 15.60
C ASP A 26 -9.04 3.07 16.13
N GLY A 27 -7.87 3.69 15.99
CA GLY A 27 -6.59 3.19 16.46
C GLY A 27 -5.55 3.08 15.34
N THR A 28 -4.37 2.62 15.75
CA THR A 28 -3.29 2.28 14.83
C THR A 28 -3.36 0.79 14.49
N TRP A 29 -3.26 0.49 13.20
CA TRP A 29 -3.35 -0.84 12.65
C TRP A 29 -2.04 -1.19 11.96
N LYS A 30 -1.47 -2.33 12.34
CA LYS A 30 -0.23 -2.84 11.76
C LYS A 30 -0.52 -4.04 10.86
N ILE A 31 -0.03 -4.02 9.63
CA ILE A 31 -0.21 -5.11 8.67
C ILE A 31 0.52 -6.37 9.17
N ASP A 32 -0.21 -7.48 9.25
CA ASP A 32 0.32 -8.82 9.51
C ASP A 32 0.85 -9.41 8.20
N MET A 33 2.14 -9.20 7.94
CA MET A 33 2.82 -9.64 6.72
C MET A 33 2.70 -11.16 6.51
N SER A 34 2.53 -11.96 7.56
CA SER A 34 2.37 -13.41 7.45
C SER A 34 1.01 -13.85 6.87
N LYS A 35 0.02 -12.94 6.89
CA LYS A 35 -1.34 -13.17 6.37
C LYS A 35 -1.61 -12.47 5.05
N MET A 36 -0.61 -11.81 4.49
CA MET A 36 -0.73 -11.15 3.20
C MET A 36 -0.91 -12.17 2.07
N GLN A 37 -1.84 -11.88 1.16
CA GLN A 37 -2.09 -12.64 -0.06
C GLN A 37 -1.75 -11.76 -1.24
N MET A 38 -0.65 -12.08 -1.91
CA MET A 38 -0.17 -11.32 -3.07
C MET A 38 -1.04 -11.56 -4.31
N PRO A 39 -1.03 -10.63 -5.28
CA PRO A 39 -1.72 -10.82 -6.54
C PRO A 39 -1.27 -12.08 -7.28
N LYS A 40 -2.24 -12.85 -7.79
CA LYS A 40 -1.96 -14.07 -8.57
C LYS A 40 -1.69 -13.80 -10.05
N LYS A 41 -2.04 -12.60 -10.54
CA LYS A 41 -1.80 -12.19 -11.92
C LYS A 41 -0.34 -11.75 -12.05
N PRO A 42 0.47 -12.39 -12.92
CA PRO A 42 1.90 -12.13 -12.98
C PRO A 42 2.23 -10.77 -13.59
N ASP A 43 3.42 -10.26 -13.25
CA ASP A 43 4.15 -9.28 -14.04
C ASP A 43 4.86 -9.94 -15.20
N VAL A 44 4.99 -9.24 -16.33
CA VAL A 44 5.68 -9.74 -17.51
C VAL A 44 6.85 -8.85 -17.84
N LEU A 45 8.05 -9.37 -17.57
CA LEU A 45 9.33 -8.70 -17.82
C LEU A 45 10.01 -9.36 -19.01
N VAL A 46 10.63 -8.55 -19.88
CA VAL A 46 11.45 -9.04 -20.99
C VAL A 46 12.71 -8.19 -21.05
N LEU A 47 13.87 -8.82 -20.93
CA LEU A 47 15.16 -8.21 -21.17
C LEU A 47 15.88 -9.02 -22.26
N LYS A 48 15.92 -8.47 -23.47
CA LYS A 48 16.50 -9.13 -24.63
C LYS A 48 17.08 -8.11 -25.58
N ASP A 49 18.22 -8.43 -26.19
CA ASP A 49 18.90 -7.59 -27.19
C ASP A 49 19.15 -6.15 -26.68
N GLY A 50 19.51 -6.01 -25.40
CA GLY A 50 19.79 -4.73 -24.74
C GLY A 50 18.55 -3.89 -24.39
N MET A 51 17.34 -4.39 -24.64
CA MET A 51 16.08 -3.71 -24.31
C MET A 51 15.40 -4.37 -23.10
N TYR A 52 14.98 -3.56 -22.13
CA TYR A 52 14.14 -3.96 -21.02
C TYR A 52 12.70 -3.47 -21.23
N ALA A 53 11.74 -4.38 -21.07
CA ALA A 53 10.33 -4.08 -21.12
C ALA A 53 9.60 -4.66 -19.91
N CYS A 54 8.87 -3.81 -19.20
CA CYS A 54 7.85 -4.22 -18.24
C CYS A 54 6.47 -4.03 -18.89
N LYS A 55 5.91 -5.11 -19.41
CA LYS A 55 4.65 -5.07 -20.21
C LYS A 55 3.41 -4.86 -19.35
N THR A 56 3.50 -5.16 -18.06
CA THR A 56 2.39 -5.07 -17.08
C THR A 56 2.49 -3.84 -16.20
N CYS A 57 3.59 -3.08 -16.29
CA CYS A 57 3.71 -1.78 -15.65
C CYS A 57 2.70 -0.79 -16.24
N VAL A 58 2.33 0.22 -15.46
CA VAL A 58 1.37 1.25 -15.87
C VAL A 58 1.96 2.64 -15.57
N PRO A 59 2.41 3.37 -16.61
CA PRO A 59 2.53 2.96 -18.02
C PRO A 59 3.51 1.79 -18.25
N ALA A 60 3.35 1.09 -19.38
CA ALA A 60 4.29 0.06 -19.78
C ALA A 60 5.66 0.70 -20.05
N VAL A 61 6.72 0.03 -19.60
CA VAL A 61 8.11 0.50 -19.78
C VAL A 61 8.74 -0.27 -20.94
N ASN A 62 9.49 0.43 -21.80
CA ASN A 62 10.29 -0.15 -22.86
C ASN A 62 11.51 0.74 -23.14
N ILE A 63 12.65 0.42 -22.53
CA ILE A 63 13.85 1.26 -22.50
C ILE A 63 15.10 0.42 -22.76
N LYS A 64 16.26 1.06 -22.98
CA LYS A 64 17.52 0.32 -23.02
C LYS A 64 17.92 -0.09 -21.60
N ALA A 65 18.51 -1.26 -21.47
CA ALA A 65 19.10 -1.77 -20.24
C ALA A 65 20.60 -1.44 -20.19
N ASP A 66 20.94 -0.15 -20.34
CA ASP A 66 22.32 0.38 -20.45
C ASP A 66 22.79 1.13 -19.20
N GLY A 67 22.01 1.08 -18.11
CA GLY A 67 22.27 1.79 -16.86
C GLY A 67 22.06 3.31 -16.93
N GLN A 68 21.56 3.85 -18.04
CA GLN A 68 21.29 5.28 -18.20
C GLN A 68 19.82 5.61 -17.92
N ASP A 69 19.55 6.87 -17.56
CA ASP A 69 18.18 7.35 -17.35
C ASP A 69 17.42 7.43 -18.68
N HIS A 70 16.30 6.70 -18.78
CA HIS A 70 15.36 6.81 -19.90
C HIS A 70 14.03 7.36 -19.40
N ALA A 71 13.45 8.29 -20.17
CA ALA A 71 12.20 8.95 -19.80
C ALA A 71 11.00 7.98 -19.79
N VAL A 72 10.16 8.11 -18.77
CA VAL A 72 8.88 7.39 -18.64
C VAL A 72 7.77 8.42 -18.42
N ALA A 73 7.01 8.70 -19.47
CA ALA A 73 5.96 9.72 -19.42
C ALA A 73 4.69 9.20 -18.72
N GLY A 74 4.06 10.04 -17.90
CA GLY A 74 2.76 9.75 -17.29
C GLY A 74 2.80 8.88 -16.04
N HIS A 75 4.00 8.56 -15.52
CA HIS A 75 4.13 7.95 -14.20
C HIS A 75 4.11 9.04 -13.11
N PRO A 76 3.26 8.94 -12.07
CA PRO A 76 3.19 9.99 -11.04
C PRO A 76 4.44 10.00 -10.14
N TYR A 77 4.99 8.82 -9.84
CA TYR A 77 6.04 8.62 -8.84
C TYR A 77 7.47 8.79 -9.38
N LEU A 78 7.66 8.80 -10.70
CA LEU A 78 8.98 8.92 -11.35
C LEU A 78 8.85 9.63 -12.69
N ASP A 79 9.96 10.13 -13.21
CA ASP A 79 10.11 10.72 -14.56
C ASP A 79 11.05 9.88 -15.43
N THR A 80 12.01 9.19 -14.84
CA THR A 80 12.97 8.33 -15.55
C THR A 80 13.21 7.02 -14.82
N VAL A 81 13.52 5.99 -15.60
CA VAL A 81 13.95 4.66 -15.14
C VAL A 81 15.29 4.36 -15.80
N ALA A 82 16.24 3.85 -15.01
CA ALA A 82 17.50 3.29 -15.49
C ALA A 82 17.57 1.83 -15.10
N VAL A 83 17.82 0.94 -16.07
CA VAL A 83 18.04 -0.50 -15.82
C VAL A 83 19.45 -0.86 -16.23
N GLU A 84 20.22 -1.41 -15.30
CA GLU A 84 21.58 -1.91 -15.48
C GLU A 84 21.58 -3.43 -15.42
N VAL A 85 22.17 -4.08 -16.42
CA VAL A 85 22.47 -5.52 -16.38
C VAL A 85 23.79 -5.71 -15.63
N VAL A 86 23.72 -6.28 -14.42
CA VAL A 86 24.90 -6.50 -13.57
C VAL A 86 25.63 -7.78 -13.99
N ASP A 87 24.87 -8.86 -14.20
CA ASP A 87 25.36 -10.14 -14.71
C ASP A 87 24.21 -10.88 -15.43
N ALA A 88 24.34 -12.18 -15.71
CA ALA A 88 23.31 -12.96 -16.44
C ALA A 88 22.02 -13.24 -15.64
N HIS A 89 22.05 -13.02 -14.32
CA HIS A 89 20.99 -13.31 -13.36
C HIS A 89 20.53 -12.07 -12.59
N THR A 90 21.29 -10.97 -12.62
CA THR A 90 21.06 -9.81 -11.77
C THR A 90 20.86 -8.53 -12.60
N ILE A 91 19.81 -7.79 -12.25
CA ILE A 91 19.62 -6.41 -12.72
C ILE A 91 19.54 -5.44 -11.53
N LYS A 92 19.89 -4.19 -11.80
CA LYS A 92 19.63 -3.06 -10.91
C LYS A 92 18.74 -2.04 -11.61
N GLU A 93 17.73 -1.56 -10.91
CA GLU A 93 16.83 -0.49 -11.35
C GLU A 93 17.04 0.76 -10.50
N THR A 94 16.98 1.93 -11.12
CA THR A 94 17.04 3.22 -10.44
C THR A 94 16.02 4.17 -11.05
N ASP A 95 15.12 4.68 -10.22
CA ASP A 95 14.07 5.59 -10.62
C ASP A 95 14.36 6.98 -10.11
N LYS A 96 14.07 7.99 -10.94
CA LYS A 96 14.23 9.39 -10.56
C LYS A 96 12.97 10.21 -10.76
N LYS A 97 12.74 11.16 -9.86
CA LYS A 97 11.73 12.21 -9.98
C LYS A 97 12.41 13.57 -9.85
N GLY A 98 12.18 14.48 -10.78
CA GLY A 98 12.82 15.80 -10.80
C GLY A 98 14.36 15.73 -10.78
N GLY A 99 14.93 14.69 -11.42
CA GLY A 99 16.38 14.44 -11.47
C GLY A 99 16.99 13.86 -10.19
N LYS A 100 16.20 13.60 -9.14
CA LYS A 100 16.66 12.98 -7.90
C LYS A 100 16.28 11.51 -7.86
N VAL A 101 17.18 10.66 -7.38
CA VAL A 101 16.88 9.25 -7.13
C VAL A 101 15.78 9.16 -6.08
N VAL A 102 14.68 8.49 -6.45
CA VAL A 102 13.54 8.25 -5.56
C VAL A 102 13.36 6.77 -5.27
N ALA A 103 13.77 5.86 -6.15
CA ALA A 103 13.76 4.44 -5.84
C ALA A 103 14.99 3.73 -6.42
N THR A 104 15.41 2.66 -5.75
CA THR A 104 16.41 1.72 -6.25
C THR A 104 15.95 0.31 -5.94
N SER A 105 16.18 -0.63 -6.86
CA SER A 105 16.01 -2.05 -6.56
C SER A 105 17.11 -2.89 -7.21
N THR A 106 17.43 -4.01 -6.58
CA THR A 106 18.27 -5.06 -7.16
C THR A 106 17.45 -6.32 -7.22
N THR A 107 17.38 -6.97 -8.38
CA THR A 107 16.69 -8.27 -8.53
C THR A 107 17.66 -9.31 -9.05
N THR A 108 17.77 -10.42 -8.33
CA THR A 108 18.63 -11.56 -8.67
C THR A 108 17.79 -12.82 -8.86
N VAL A 109 17.88 -13.41 -10.05
CA VAL A 109 17.22 -14.67 -10.41
C VAL A 109 18.08 -15.85 -9.96
N ALA A 110 17.49 -16.82 -9.27
CA ALA A 110 18.20 -18.03 -8.87
C ALA A 110 18.71 -18.83 -10.08
N SER A 111 19.70 -19.70 -9.85
CA SER A 111 20.29 -20.53 -10.90
C SER A 111 19.31 -21.48 -11.56
N ASP A 112 18.24 -21.87 -10.86
CA ASP A 112 17.16 -22.71 -11.41
C ASP A 112 16.21 -21.94 -12.34
N GLY A 113 16.32 -20.60 -12.39
CA GLY A 113 15.47 -19.71 -13.18
C GLY A 113 14.01 -19.62 -12.69
N LYS A 114 13.65 -20.27 -11.58
CA LYS A 114 12.26 -20.41 -11.11
C LYS A 114 11.92 -19.46 -9.98
N THR A 115 12.92 -18.95 -9.27
CA THR A 115 12.74 -17.94 -8.22
C THR A 115 13.64 -16.74 -8.48
N ALA A 116 13.26 -15.59 -7.93
CA ALA A 116 14.13 -14.43 -7.85
C ALA A 116 13.96 -13.75 -6.49
N ARG A 117 15.01 -13.11 -6.00
CA ARG A 117 14.95 -12.24 -4.82
C ARG A 117 15.11 -10.81 -5.29
N PHE A 118 14.34 -9.89 -4.71
CA PHE A 118 14.58 -8.46 -4.85
C PHE A 118 14.77 -7.79 -3.50
N GLU A 119 15.49 -6.66 -3.53
CA GLU A 119 15.61 -5.72 -2.43
C GLU A 119 15.43 -4.31 -2.96
N PHE A 120 14.84 -3.43 -2.16
CA PHE A 120 14.49 -2.09 -2.61
C PHE A 120 14.60 -1.05 -1.49
N SER A 121 14.71 0.19 -1.94
CA SER A 121 14.54 1.42 -1.17
C SER A 121 13.69 2.37 -2.02
N ASP A 122 12.58 2.85 -1.49
CA ASP A 122 11.61 3.68 -2.19
C ASP A 122 11.24 4.92 -1.36
N SER A 123 11.48 6.08 -1.93
CA SER A 123 11.14 7.41 -1.41
C SER A 123 10.18 8.18 -2.32
N SER A 124 9.62 7.52 -3.32
CA SER A 124 8.75 8.13 -4.34
C SER A 124 7.35 8.47 -3.80
N ASP A 125 6.94 7.81 -2.72
CA ASP A 125 5.66 8.02 -2.03
C ASP A 125 5.86 8.14 -0.51
N THR A 126 6.76 9.03 -0.08
CA THR A 126 6.95 9.35 1.34
C THR A 126 7.55 10.74 1.49
N ASN A 127 7.15 11.45 2.55
CA ASN A 127 7.77 12.71 2.96
C ASN A 127 8.82 12.54 4.07
N GLY A 128 9.07 11.29 4.49
CA GLY A 128 10.00 10.91 5.54
C GLY A 128 11.13 10.01 5.04
N ALA A 129 11.54 9.06 5.89
CA ALA A 129 12.54 8.06 5.49
C ALA A 129 12.01 7.18 4.35
N PRO A 130 12.88 6.69 3.45
CA PRO A 130 12.50 5.72 2.43
C PRO A 130 11.88 4.47 3.07
N VAL A 131 10.90 3.89 2.39
CA VAL A 131 10.45 2.53 2.66
C VAL A 131 11.46 1.56 2.06
N THR A 132 12.00 0.66 2.87
CA THR A 132 12.93 -0.36 2.41
C THR A 132 12.34 -1.74 2.59
N GLY A 133 12.77 -2.72 1.80
CA GLY A 133 12.32 -4.09 1.96
C GLY A 133 13.00 -5.09 1.06
N THR A 134 12.59 -6.33 1.20
CA THR A 134 12.99 -7.45 0.36
C THR A 134 11.78 -8.27 -0.03
N GLY A 135 11.88 -9.07 -1.08
CA GLY A 135 10.83 -10.02 -1.42
C GLY A 135 11.32 -11.12 -2.35
N GLU A 136 10.45 -12.10 -2.55
CA GLU A 136 10.69 -13.23 -3.43
C GLU A 136 9.66 -13.24 -4.56
N LEU A 137 10.12 -13.56 -5.75
CA LEU A 137 9.30 -13.80 -6.93
C LEU A 137 9.34 -15.28 -7.28
N LYS A 138 8.21 -15.79 -7.77
CA LYS A 138 8.09 -17.12 -8.34
C LYS A 138 7.73 -17.01 -9.82
N GLN A 139 8.46 -17.74 -10.65
CA GLN A 139 8.21 -17.78 -12.08
C GLN A 139 6.92 -18.56 -12.37
N VAL A 140 6.08 -17.98 -13.23
CA VAL A 140 4.87 -18.59 -13.81
C VAL A 140 5.18 -19.11 -15.21
N ALA A 141 5.93 -18.34 -15.99
CA ALA A 141 6.35 -18.73 -17.34
C ALA A 141 7.74 -18.17 -17.64
N ALA A 142 8.57 -18.95 -18.32
CA ALA A 142 9.89 -18.52 -18.77
C ALA A 142 9.80 -17.42 -19.84
N GLY A 143 10.85 -16.60 -19.92
CA GLY A 143 11.01 -15.61 -20.99
C GLY A 143 11.34 -16.23 -22.35
N PRO A 144 11.38 -15.41 -23.41
CA PRO A 144 11.78 -15.86 -24.76
C PRO A 144 13.18 -16.50 -24.76
N ALA A 145 13.41 -17.49 -25.63
CA ALA A 145 14.75 -18.07 -25.77
C ALA A 145 15.81 -16.99 -26.08
N GLY A 146 16.96 -17.10 -25.42
CA GLY A 146 18.09 -16.16 -25.53
C GLY A 146 17.91 -14.83 -24.80
N SER A 147 16.84 -14.65 -24.03
CA SER A 147 16.69 -13.46 -23.17
C SER A 147 17.46 -13.62 -21.85
N HIS A 148 17.76 -12.51 -21.18
CA HIS A 148 18.32 -12.50 -19.83
C HIS A 148 17.37 -13.18 -18.82
N ALA A 149 17.92 -13.75 -17.73
CA ALA A 149 17.19 -14.61 -16.79
C ALA A 149 15.99 -13.92 -16.10
N ILE A 150 16.01 -12.59 -15.98
CA ILE A 150 14.88 -11.81 -15.46
C ILE A 150 13.61 -11.90 -16.32
N SER A 151 13.78 -12.28 -17.59
CA SER A 151 12.67 -12.35 -18.54
C SER A 151 11.74 -13.50 -18.19
N GLY A 152 10.45 -13.20 -18.09
CA GLY A 152 9.44 -14.17 -17.74
C GLY A 152 8.18 -13.52 -17.19
N SER A 153 7.24 -14.37 -16.81
CA SER A 153 6.08 -14.00 -16.03
C SER A 153 6.32 -14.34 -14.58
N TRP A 154 6.17 -13.38 -13.67
CA TRP A 154 6.53 -13.51 -12.25
C TRP A 154 5.36 -13.12 -11.35
N ILE A 155 5.14 -13.87 -10.28
CA ILE A 155 4.28 -13.45 -9.16
C ILE A 155 5.14 -13.18 -7.93
N THR A 156 4.78 -12.18 -7.14
CA THR A 156 5.41 -11.98 -5.83
C THR A 156 4.93 -13.06 -4.88
N ALA A 157 5.85 -13.86 -4.36
CA ALA A 157 5.58 -14.92 -3.39
C ALA A 157 5.53 -14.37 -1.96
N SER A 158 6.41 -13.43 -1.61
CA SER A 158 6.52 -12.87 -0.27
C SER A 158 7.17 -11.48 -0.28
N ILE A 159 6.94 -10.73 0.80
CA ILE A 159 7.65 -9.49 1.15
C ILE A 159 8.10 -9.62 2.60
N ALA A 160 9.34 -9.21 2.88
CA ALA A 160 9.98 -9.31 4.18
C ALA A 160 10.92 -8.12 4.43
N ASN A 161 11.38 -7.98 5.68
CA ASN A 161 12.35 -6.97 6.10
C ASN A 161 11.93 -5.53 5.76
N LEU A 162 10.62 -5.25 5.86
CA LEU A 162 10.10 -3.91 5.66
C LEU A 162 10.60 -2.97 6.76
N SER A 163 10.88 -1.72 6.40
CA SER A 163 11.13 -0.65 7.36
C SER A 163 9.89 -0.38 8.23
N ASP A 164 10.12 0.10 9.46
CA ASP A 164 9.05 0.26 10.45
C ASP A 164 7.91 1.19 9.98
N ASN A 165 8.23 2.19 9.15
CA ASN A 165 7.26 3.14 8.61
C ASN A 165 6.31 2.56 7.53
N ALA A 166 6.53 1.32 7.07
CA ALA A 166 5.84 0.77 5.90
C ALA A 166 4.51 0.06 6.20
N THR A 167 4.21 -0.25 7.46
CA THR A 167 3.17 -1.25 7.80
C THR A 167 2.07 -0.72 8.72
N GLU A 168 2.08 0.56 9.05
CA GLU A 168 1.15 1.14 10.02
C GLU A 168 0.21 2.16 9.37
N ILE A 169 -1.07 2.07 9.73
CA ILE A 169 -2.13 3.00 9.32
C ILE A 169 -2.90 3.40 10.57
N THR A 170 -3.07 4.68 10.81
CA THR A 170 -3.87 5.19 11.93
C THR A 170 -5.17 5.77 11.43
N PHE A 171 -6.26 5.37 12.08
CA PHE A 171 -7.60 5.88 11.81
C PHE A 171 -8.17 6.57 13.06
N LYS A 172 -8.90 7.66 12.82
CA LYS A 172 -9.70 8.37 13.83
C LYS A 172 -11.06 8.74 13.27
N GLN A 173 -12.13 8.30 13.93
CA GLN A 173 -13.52 8.57 13.61
C GLN A 173 -14.04 9.66 14.54
N GLU A 174 -14.51 10.76 13.96
CA GLU A 174 -15.06 11.88 14.72
C GLU A 174 -16.11 12.60 13.89
N GLY A 175 -17.28 12.86 14.47
CA GLY A 175 -18.33 13.64 13.81
C GLY A 175 -18.82 13.08 12.47
N GLY A 176 -18.79 11.75 12.28
CA GLY A 176 -19.17 11.10 11.02
C GLY A 176 -18.11 11.17 9.90
N ALA A 177 -16.90 11.63 10.23
CA ALA A 177 -15.73 11.60 9.35
C ALA A 177 -14.70 10.59 9.86
N LEU A 178 -13.86 10.12 8.94
CA LEU A 178 -12.68 9.31 9.18
C LEU A 178 -11.47 10.14 8.79
N THR A 179 -10.51 10.27 9.70
CA THR A 179 -9.16 10.75 9.41
C THR A 179 -8.23 9.54 9.32
N MET A 180 -7.46 9.47 8.25
CA MET A 180 -6.40 8.47 8.03
C MET A 180 -5.05 9.17 7.99
N THR A 181 -4.05 8.56 8.61
CA THR A 181 -2.65 8.97 8.49
C THR A 181 -1.73 7.76 8.42
N THR A 182 -0.63 7.87 7.68
CA THR A 182 0.47 6.90 7.65
C THR A 182 1.78 7.53 8.15
N PRO A 183 2.75 6.74 8.65
CA PRO A 183 4.09 7.24 8.99
C PRO A 183 4.87 7.82 7.81
N THR A 184 4.52 7.46 6.58
CA THR A 184 5.09 7.97 5.33
C THR A 184 4.49 9.30 4.88
N GLY A 185 3.49 9.81 5.61
CA GLY A 185 2.98 11.17 5.43
C GLY A 185 1.72 11.28 4.58
N GLN A 186 1.15 10.16 4.12
CA GLN A 186 -0.16 10.16 3.49
C GLN A 186 -1.25 10.46 4.51
N SER A 187 -2.26 11.23 4.10
CA SER A 187 -3.40 11.54 4.96
C SER A 187 -4.64 12.00 4.20
N TYR A 188 -5.79 11.81 4.82
CA TYR A 188 -7.05 12.45 4.44
C TYR A 188 -7.98 12.60 5.65
N THR A 189 -8.99 13.46 5.51
CA THR A 189 -10.19 13.46 6.35
C THR A 189 -11.39 13.40 5.41
N ALA A 190 -12.17 12.33 5.47
CA ALA A 190 -13.29 12.07 4.57
C ALA A 190 -14.56 11.76 5.36
N LYS A 191 -15.72 12.21 4.88
CA LYS A 191 -17.01 11.77 5.43
C LYS A 191 -17.22 10.30 5.10
N LEU A 192 -17.91 9.60 5.99
CA LEU A 192 -18.23 8.17 5.86
C LEU A 192 -19.46 7.89 4.96
N ASP A 193 -19.99 8.93 4.30
CA ASP A 193 -21.19 8.88 3.46
C ASP A 193 -20.88 8.72 1.95
N GLY A 194 -19.60 8.66 1.58
CA GLY A 194 -19.14 8.59 0.19
C GLY A 194 -18.90 9.96 -0.45
N THR A 195 -18.98 11.06 0.30
CA THR A 195 -18.57 12.39 -0.20
C THR A 195 -17.08 12.38 -0.52
N GLU A 196 -16.71 12.95 -1.66
CA GLU A 196 -15.31 13.07 -2.08
C GLU A 196 -14.55 14.08 -1.22
N ALA A 197 -13.31 13.73 -0.87
CA ALA A 197 -12.41 14.53 -0.06
C ALA A 197 -10.99 14.54 -0.66
N PRO A 198 -10.19 15.59 -0.41
CA PRO A 198 -8.81 15.64 -0.88
C PRO A 198 -7.94 14.61 -0.15
N TYR A 199 -7.07 13.95 -0.92
CA TYR A 199 -6.00 13.11 -0.40
C TYR A 199 -4.68 13.90 -0.42
N LYS A 200 -3.82 13.69 0.58
CA LYS A 200 -2.56 14.42 0.72
C LYS A 200 -1.40 13.44 0.87
N GLY A 201 -0.23 13.83 0.36
CA GLY A 201 1.04 13.13 0.57
C GLY A 201 1.33 12.01 -0.43
N ASP A 202 0.41 11.69 -1.34
CA ASP A 202 0.61 10.68 -2.39
C ASP A 202 0.61 11.32 -3.79
N PRO A 203 1.72 11.28 -4.56
CA PRO A 203 1.78 11.82 -5.93
C PRO A 203 0.78 11.21 -6.92
N GLY A 204 0.29 10.01 -6.63
CA GLY A 204 -0.62 9.24 -7.46
C GLY A 204 -2.06 9.19 -6.96
N ILE A 205 -2.44 9.91 -5.92
CA ILE A 205 -3.84 10.01 -5.46
C ILE A 205 -4.20 11.48 -5.23
N SER A 206 -5.26 11.94 -5.89
CA SER A 206 -5.76 13.32 -5.76
C SER A 206 -6.91 13.42 -4.76
N THR A 207 -7.83 12.44 -4.79
CA THR A 207 -9.05 12.45 -3.99
C THR A 207 -9.44 11.05 -3.56
N VAL A 208 -10.23 10.97 -2.50
CA VAL A 208 -10.76 9.74 -1.92
C VAL A 208 -12.23 9.88 -1.60
N THR A 209 -12.98 8.79 -1.70
CA THR A 209 -14.32 8.68 -1.09
C THR A 209 -14.33 7.53 -0.10
N VAL A 210 -14.94 7.71 1.07
CA VAL A 210 -15.10 6.64 2.07
C VAL A 210 -16.58 6.43 2.34
N LYS A 211 -17.05 5.20 2.19
CA LYS A 211 -18.44 4.82 2.49
C LYS A 211 -18.48 3.69 3.50
N GLN A 212 -19.01 3.98 4.68
CA GLN A 212 -19.24 2.95 5.68
C GLN A 212 -20.48 2.13 5.31
N SER A 213 -20.33 0.81 5.35
CA SER A 213 -21.37 -0.17 5.04
C SER A 213 -21.62 -1.06 6.26
N GLY A 214 -22.58 -0.66 7.10
CA GLY A 214 -22.81 -1.32 8.40
C GLY A 214 -21.79 -0.90 9.47
N LYS A 215 -21.78 -1.60 10.61
CA LYS A 215 -20.95 -1.16 11.75
C LYS A 215 -19.45 -1.33 11.50
N THR A 216 -19.03 -2.46 10.94
CA THR A 216 -17.61 -2.85 10.91
C THR A 216 -17.01 -2.93 9.51
N SER A 217 -17.71 -2.46 8.47
CA SER A 217 -17.22 -2.51 7.09
C SER A 217 -17.22 -1.12 6.47
N MET A 218 -16.17 -0.81 5.71
CA MET A 218 -16.08 0.40 4.90
C MET A 218 -15.46 0.09 3.54
N VAL A 219 -15.83 0.89 2.55
CA VAL A 219 -15.22 0.90 1.23
C VAL A 219 -14.61 2.28 1.00
N GLU A 220 -13.31 2.28 0.73
CA GLU A 220 -12.54 3.45 0.30
C GLU A 220 -12.26 3.33 -1.19
N THR A 221 -12.31 4.45 -1.90
CA THR A 221 -12.06 4.51 -3.34
C THR A 221 -11.14 5.67 -3.65
N ASP A 222 -9.95 5.33 -4.11
CA ASP A 222 -8.89 6.27 -4.44
C ASP A 222 -8.98 6.68 -5.89
N LYS A 223 -8.78 7.97 -6.12
CA LYS A 223 -8.89 8.57 -7.45
C LYS A 223 -7.66 9.41 -7.76
N ARG A 224 -7.28 9.36 -9.04
CA ARG A 224 -6.30 10.25 -9.65
C ARG A 224 -6.98 11.02 -10.77
N ASP A 225 -7.00 12.34 -10.66
CA ASP A 225 -7.62 13.23 -11.65
C ASP A 225 -9.07 12.81 -11.98
N GLY A 226 -9.83 12.46 -10.93
CA GLY A 226 -11.23 12.01 -11.02
C GLY A 226 -11.44 10.58 -11.48
N LYS A 227 -10.38 9.85 -11.89
CA LYS A 227 -10.47 8.44 -12.30
C LYS A 227 -10.15 7.51 -11.13
N VAL A 228 -10.93 6.45 -10.96
CA VAL A 228 -10.67 5.44 -9.94
C VAL A 228 -9.39 4.67 -10.26
N VAL A 229 -8.45 4.64 -9.31
CA VAL A 229 -7.18 3.91 -9.41
C VAL A 229 -7.11 2.75 -8.42
N GLY A 230 -7.84 2.82 -7.31
CA GLY A 230 -7.85 1.81 -6.27
C GLY A 230 -9.19 1.72 -5.56
N VAL A 231 -9.55 0.52 -5.10
CA VAL A 231 -10.69 0.31 -4.20
C VAL A 231 -10.24 -0.56 -3.03
N ILE A 232 -10.41 -0.07 -1.81
CA ILE A 232 -10.05 -0.77 -0.59
C ILE A 232 -11.34 -1.14 0.13
N THR A 233 -11.52 -2.42 0.45
CA THR A 233 -12.61 -2.89 1.33
C THR A 233 -12.01 -3.36 2.64
N SER A 234 -12.48 -2.79 3.74
CA SER A 234 -11.97 -3.04 5.08
C SER A 234 -13.08 -3.55 5.99
N ILE A 235 -12.84 -4.68 6.66
CA ILE A 235 -13.79 -5.32 7.57
C ILE A 235 -13.13 -5.61 8.91
N VAL A 236 -13.54 -4.89 9.95
CA VAL A 236 -13.10 -5.08 11.33
C VAL A 236 -13.79 -6.30 11.95
N SER A 237 -13.03 -7.14 12.66
CA SER A 237 -13.54 -8.29 13.39
C SER A 237 -14.47 -7.87 14.55
N ALA A 238 -15.36 -8.77 14.96
CA ALA A 238 -16.33 -8.49 16.03
C ALA A 238 -15.68 -8.12 17.37
N ASP A 239 -14.46 -8.61 17.64
CA ASP A 239 -13.66 -8.27 18.82
C ASP A 239 -12.85 -6.98 18.67
N GLY A 240 -12.89 -6.33 17.50
CA GLY A 240 -12.18 -5.08 17.22
C GLY A 240 -10.66 -5.21 17.10
N LYS A 241 -10.10 -6.44 17.13
CA LYS A 241 -8.64 -6.66 17.19
C LYS A 241 -7.98 -6.78 15.82
N THR A 242 -8.73 -7.17 14.79
CA THR A 242 -8.20 -7.38 13.44
C THR A 242 -9.06 -6.70 12.39
N MET A 243 -8.43 -6.32 11.28
CA MET A 243 -9.09 -5.78 10.10
C MET A 243 -8.67 -6.59 8.88
N ASN A 244 -9.63 -7.23 8.21
CA ASN A 244 -9.40 -7.84 6.91
C ASN A 244 -9.51 -6.76 5.84
N VAL A 245 -8.49 -6.64 5.01
CA VAL A 245 -8.43 -5.63 3.96
C VAL A 245 -8.26 -6.32 2.61
N VAL A 246 -9.06 -5.93 1.62
CA VAL A 246 -8.90 -6.30 0.22
C VAL A 246 -8.65 -5.04 -0.58
N PHE A 247 -7.55 -5.01 -1.32
CA PHE A 247 -7.21 -3.93 -2.24
C PHE A 247 -7.34 -4.41 -3.68
N ASP A 248 -8.14 -3.68 -4.45
CA ASP A 248 -8.33 -3.87 -5.89
C ASP A 248 -7.65 -2.73 -6.66
N ASP A 249 -6.47 -3.04 -7.22
CA ASP A 249 -5.70 -2.16 -8.09
C ASP A 249 -6.37 -2.12 -9.48
N LYS A 250 -7.03 -1.00 -9.76
CA LYS A 250 -7.73 -0.77 -11.03
C LYS A 250 -6.79 -0.47 -12.18
N LEU A 251 -5.57 0.01 -11.91
CA LEU A 251 -4.57 0.29 -12.94
C LEU A 251 -4.04 -1.00 -13.55
N ARG A 252 -3.72 -2.01 -12.71
CA ARG A 252 -3.14 -3.29 -13.16
C ARG A 252 -4.15 -4.42 -13.28
N ASN A 253 -5.39 -4.18 -12.83
CA ASN A 253 -6.44 -5.19 -12.69
C ASN A 253 -5.93 -6.38 -11.87
N ARG A 254 -5.58 -6.09 -10.62
CA ARG A 254 -5.00 -7.01 -9.64
C ARG A 254 -5.66 -6.83 -8.29
N THR A 255 -5.70 -7.91 -7.53
CA THR A 255 -6.25 -7.88 -6.17
C THR A 255 -5.24 -8.49 -5.22
N MET A 256 -5.08 -7.86 -4.06
CA MET A 256 -4.38 -8.41 -2.91
C MET A 256 -5.24 -8.30 -1.66
N SER A 257 -4.91 -9.06 -0.63
CA SER A 257 -5.55 -8.92 0.67
C SER A 257 -4.55 -9.09 1.79
N PHE A 258 -4.83 -8.49 2.94
CA PHE A 258 -4.04 -8.67 4.15
C PHE A 258 -4.93 -8.56 5.39
N VAL A 259 -4.36 -8.95 6.51
CA VAL A 259 -4.96 -8.71 7.83
C VAL A 259 -4.11 -7.67 8.53
N ALA A 260 -4.72 -6.67 9.14
CA ALA A 260 -4.06 -5.75 10.04
C ALA A 260 -4.48 -6.02 11.49
N GLN A 261 -3.55 -5.84 12.43
CA GLN A 261 -3.76 -6.00 13.86
C GLN A 261 -3.80 -4.64 14.53
N LYS A 262 -4.81 -4.40 15.38
CA LYS A 262 -4.87 -3.18 16.20
C LYS A 262 -3.73 -3.21 17.22
N GLN A 263 -2.99 -2.10 17.35
CA GLN A 263 -1.86 -1.93 18.27
C GLN A 263 -2.34 -1.49 19.67
#